data_AF-A0A420YD10-F1
#
_entry.id   AF-A0A420YD10-F1
#
_cell.length_a   1.000
_cell.length_b   1.000
_cell.length_c   1.000
_cell.angle_alpha   90.00
_cell.angle_beta   90.00
_cell.angle_gamma   90.00
#
_symmetry.space_group_name_H-M   'P 1'
#
loop_
_entity.id
_entity.type
_entity.pdbx_description
1 polymer ?
#
loop_
_entity_poly.entity_id
_entity_poly.type
_entity_poly.pdbx_seq_one_letter_code
_entity_poly.pdbx_strand_id
1 'polypeptide(L)'
;MPSTKRPLADSSSSTPSSVPPAAKKPKHGFRLPAPDNLPDGPWRRKATKIKHELIDKAKIKKEYAKLKKAQEQQRQQSQEKDVETVQTEVIKVDLPEPVVAPSSEGQDKETGPDGVTEGDEKEADAAAPEIHPDRIRMLDANGDGEDDYDDVNGFQAEQKRREEQQRKRYEARRAGSGATGVNADKPPRERKARKPGYFEKDLAEAEKKRAEAEARQKEWERQQREREKAIKERERHRRILAKARGGPDGKRKLGKESIVLLDRVKKLVG
;
A
#
# COMPACT_ATOMS: atom_id res chain seq x y z
N MET A 1 51.57 38.28 -49.49
CA MET A 1 51.94 36.85 -49.63
C MET A 1 53.31 36.82 -50.28
N PRO A 2 54.32 36.14 -49.70
CA PRO A 2 54.37 34.68 -49.77
C PRO A 2 54.81 33.97 -48.47
N SER A 3 54.32 32.73 -48.33
CA SER A 3 54.74 31.75 -47.32
C SER A 3 56.01 31.03 -47.77
N THR A 4 56.85 30.62 -46.83
CA THR A 4 57.71 29.44 -47.04
C THR A 4 57.99 28.74 -45.72
N LYS A 5 57.33 27.59 -45.57
CA LYS A 5 57.67 26.50 -44.66
C LYS A 5 59.15 26.10 -44.83
N ARG A 6 59.82 25.76 -43.72
CA ARG A 6 61.00 24.87 -43.74
C ARG A 6 60.66 23.58 -42.97
N PRO A 7 60.77 22.40 -43.60
CA PRO A 7 60.54 21.10 -42.98
C PRO A 7 61.84 20.51 -42.43
N LEU A 8 61.73 19.59 -41.47
CA LEU A 8 62.70 18.51 -41.35
C LEU A 8 61.99 17.22 -40.95
N ALA A 9 62.03 16.26 -41.88
CA ALA A 9 61.80 14.83 -41.69
C ALA A 9 62.87 14.28 -40.69
N ASP A 10 62.78 13.11 -40.08
CA ASP A 10 62.28 11.85 -40.59
C ASP A 10 62.26 10.79 -39.46
N SER A 11 61.40 9.78 -39.64
CA SER A 11 61.68 8.34 -39.47
C SER A 11 62.63 7.88 -38.34
N SER A 12 62.17 7.25 -37.25
CA SER A 12 61.71 5.84 -37.06
C SER A 12 62.74 4.94 -36.33
N SER A 13 62.34 4.37 -35.18
CA SER A 13 62.75 3.07 -34.61
C SER A 13 62.02 2.84 -33.28
N SER A 14 60.94 2.06 -33.28
CA SER A 14 60.86 0.68 -32.78
C SER A 14 61.13 0.48 -31.27
N THR A 15 60.06 0.44 -30.46
CA THR A 15 59.58 -0.79 -29.77
C THR A 15 58.42 -0.48 -28.77
N PRO A 16 57.51 -1.43 -28.52
CA PRO A 16 56.23 -1.19 -27.86
C PRO A 16 56.26 -1.62 -26.38
N SER A 17 56.02 -0.70 -25.45
CA SER A 17 55.63 -1.07 -24.09
C SER A 17 54.14 -0.79 -23.89
N SER A 18 53.39 -1.89 -23.92
CA SER A 18 51.97 -1.98 -23.64
C SER A 18 51.75 -1.79 -22.13
N VAL A 19 51.46 -0.57 -21.70
CA VAL A 19 50.78 -0.32 -20.41
C VAL A 19 49.86 0.90 -20.60
N PRO A 20 48.53 0.78 -20.50
CA PRO A 20 47.66 1.95 -20.54
C PRO A 20 47.83 2.77 -19.24
N PRO A 21 47.96 4.11 -19.30
CA PRO A 21 48.03 4.92 -18.11
C PRO A 21 46.69 4.80 -17.35
N ALA A 22 46.76 4.29 -16.11
CA ALA A 22 45.61 4.09 -15.25
C ALA A 22 44.81 5.39 -15.11
N ALA A 23 43.51 5.32 -15.44
CA ALA A 23 42.60 6.44 -15.36
C ALA A 23 42.54 6.99 -13.93
N LYS A 24 42.96 8.24 -13.73
CA LYS A 24 42.87 8.94 -12.45
C LYS A 24 41.39 9.04 -12.07
N LYS A 25 41.00 8.43 -10.94
CA LYS A 25 39.65 8.55 -10.38
C LYS A 25 39.36 10.04 -10.12
N PRO A 26 38.18 10.56 -10.54
CA PRO A 26 37.85 11.95 -10.26
C PRO A 26 37.79 12.14 -8.73
N LYS A 27 38.61 13.06 -8.21
CA LYS A 27 38.56 13.43 -6.79
C LYS A 27 37.24 14.15 -6.56
N HIS A 28 36.29 13.45 -5.95
CA HIS A 28 34.99 14.02 -5.65
C HIS A 28 35.17 15.07 -4.54
N GLY A 29 35.11 16.35 -4.90
CA GLY A 29 35.24 17.47 -3.95
C GLY A 29 34.21 17.42 -2.82
N PHE A 30 34.45 18.19 -1.77
CA PHE A 30 33.65 18.24 -0.53
C PHE A 30 32.14 18.29 -0.83
N ARG A 31 31.47 17.13 -0.74
CA ARG A 31 30.00 17.09 -0.67
C ARG A 31 29.69 17.57 0.73
N LEU A 32 29.23 18.81 0.86
CA LEU A 32 28.51 19.18 2.08
C LEU A 32 27.44 18.10 2.26
N PRO A 33 27.39 17.41 3.41
CA PRO A 33 26.35 16.46 3.69
C PRO A 33 25.06 17.26 3.80
N ALA A 34 24.41 17.50 2.65
CA ALA A 34 23.06 18.01 2.64
C ALA A 34 22.24 16.93 3.35
N PRO A 35 21.54 17.24 4.45
CA PRO A 35 20.69 16.27 5.10
C PRO A 35 19.73 15.69 4.06
N ASP A 36 19.66 14.35 3.99
CA ASP A 36 18.92 13.55 2.99
C ASP A 36 17.40 13.81 2.96
N ASN A 37 16.93 14.84 3.68
CA ASN A 37 15.55 15.25 3.77
C ASN A 37 15.33 16.70 3.30
N LEU A 38 16.29 17.28 2.57
CA LEU A 38 16.05 18.54 1.86
C LEU A 38 15.21 18.23 0.61
N PRO A 39 14.12 18.97 0.35
CA PRO A 39 13.22 18.71 -0.76
C PRO A 39 14.02 18.65 -2.06
N ASP A 40 14.22 17.43 -2.53
CA ASP A 40 14.98 17.18 -3.73
C ASP A 40 14.40 18.03 -4.86
N GLY A 41 15.27 18.73 -5.60
CA GLY A 41 14.85 19.75 -6.55
C GLY A 41 13.78 19.19 -7.51
N PRO A 42 12.85 20.02 -8.03
CA PRO A 42 11.74 19.55 -8.86
C PRO A 42 12.16 18.62 -10.02
N TRP A 43 13.37 18.83 -10.56
CA TRP A 43 13.96 17.98 -11.60
C TRP A 43 14.29 16.57 -11.13
N ARG A 44 14.88 16.43 -9.94
CA ARG A 44 15.28 15.11 -9.43
C ARG A 44 14.06 14.27 -9.01
N ARG A 45 13.00 14.89 -8.49
CA ARG A 45 11.70 14.23 -8.29
C ARG A 45 11.09 13.70 -9.58
N LYS A 46 11.19 14.46 -10.67
CA LYS A 46 10.75 14.01 -12.00
C LYS A 46 11.60 12.83 -12.47
N ALA A 47 12.92 12.90 -12.28
CA ALA A 47 13.82 11.81 -12.65
C ALA A 47 13.56 10.52 -11.84
N THR A 48 13.36 10.62 -10.52
CA THR A 48 13.00 9.46 -9.69
C THR A 48 11.65 8.90 -10.09
N LYS A 49 10.64 9.75 -10.33
CA LYS A 49 9.33 9.32 -10.82
C LYS A 49 9.42 8.58 -12.16
N ILE A 50 10.15 9.14 -13.14
CA ILE A 50 10.38 8.49 -14.44
C ILE A 50 11.07 7.13 -14.26
N LYS A 51 12.06 7.04 -13.36
CA LYS A 51 12.75 5.79 -13.04
C LYS A 51 11.80 4.75 -12.45
N HIS A 52 10.97 5.13 -11.48
CA HIS A 52 9.98 4.23 -10.88
C HIS A 52 8.94 3.77 -11.90
N GLU A 53 8.39 4.68 -12.70
CA GLU A 53 7.44 4.35 -13.77
C GLU A 53 8.02 3.36 -14.81
N LEU A 54 9.31 3.50 -15.16
CA LEU A 54 10.00 2.55 -16.05
C LEU A 54 10.15 1.17 -15.42
N ILE A 55 10.47 1.11 -14.12
CA ILE A 55 10.60 -0.15 -13.38
C ILE A 55 9.26 -0.87 -13.32
N ASP A 56 8.18 -0.17 -13.02
CA ASP A 56 6.85 -0.77 -12.89
C ASP A 56 6.33 -1.26 -14.24
N LYS A 57 6.51 -0.47 -15.30
CA LYS A 57 6.21 -0.92 -16.68
C LYS A 57 7.00 -2.17 -17.06
N ALA A 58 8.27 -2.27 -16.64
CA ALA A 58 9.09 -3.45 -16.90
C ALA A 58 8.61 -4.67 -16.09
N LYS A 59 8.19 -4.50 -14.84
CA LYS A 59 7.60 -5.58 -14.02
C LYS A 59 6.31 -6.10 -14.63
N ILE A 60 5.39 -5.21 -14.98
CA ILE A 60 4.12 -5.57 -15.63
C ILE A 60 4.37 -6.34 -16.92
N LYS A 61 5.33 -5.91 -17.74
CA LYS A 61 5.71 -6.64 -18.97
C LYS A 61 6.27 -8.04 -18.69
N LYS A 62 7.08 -8.21 -17.64
CA LYS A 62 7.61 -9.52 -17.24
C LYS A 62 6.51 -10.46 -16.74
N GLU A 63 5.62 -9.95 -15.90
CA GLU A 63 4.49 -10.71 -15.37
C GLU A 63 3.52 -11.10 -16.49
N TYR A 64 3.19 -10.17 -17.38
CA TYR A 64 2.36 -10.44 -18.55
C TYR A 64 2.98 -11.50 -19.47
N ALA A 65 4.29 -11.42 -19.73
CA ALA A 65 4.99 -12.45 -20.50
C ALA A 65 4.94 -13.82 -19.81
N LYS A 66 4.98 -13.87 -18.46
CA LYS A 66 4.85 -15.09 -17.69
C LYS A 66 3.44 -15.68 -17.79
N LEU A 67 2.40 -14.86 -17.62
CA LEU A 67 1.01 -15.28 -17.75
C LEU A 67 0.69 -15.77 -19.16
N LYS A 68 1.15 -15.06 -20.20
CA LYS A 68 0.95 -15.47 -21.59
C LYS A 68 1.56 -16.84 -21.89
N LYS A 69 2.78 -17.10 -21.40
CA LYS A 69 3.42 -18.42 -21.54
C LYS A 69 2.66 -19.51 -20.79
N ALA A 70 2.22 -19.24 -19.55
CA ALA A 70 1.44 -20.20 -18.78
C ALA A 70 0.08 -20.51 -19.45
N GLN A 71 -0.58 -19.50 -20.01
CA GLN A 71 -1.85 -19.66 -20.73
C GLN A 71 -1.67 -20.50 -22.01
N GLU A 72 -0.58 -20.28 -22.76
CA GLU A 72 -0.27 -21.09 -23.94
C GLU A 72 0.03 -22.55 -23.59
N GLN A 73 0.74 -22.80 -22.49
CA GLN A 73 0.98 -24.15 -21.96
C GLN A 73 -0.31 -24.84 -21.51
N GLN A 74 -1.20 -24.12 -20.81
CA GLN A 74 -2.51 -24.65 -20.44
C GLN A 74 -3.34 -24.96 -21.68
N ARG A 75 -3.31 -24.10 -22.71
CA ARG A 75 -4.00 -24.34 -23.98
C ARG A 75 -3.45 -25.56 -24.72
N GLN A 76 -2.13 -25.77 -24.72
CA GLN A 76 -1.49 -26.96 -25.27
C GLN A 76 -1.90 -28.23 -24.49
N GLN A 77 -1.90 -28.18 -23.16
CA GLN A 77 -2.36 -29.31 -22.32
C GLN A 77 -3.84 -29.64 -22.51
N SER A 78 -4.71 -28.64 -22.70
CA SER A 78 -6.11 -28.88 -23.03
C SER A 78 -6.27 -29.52 -24.41
N GLN A 79 -5.52 -29.06 -25.42
CA GLN A 79 -5.55 -29.65 -26.76
C GLN A 79 -5.01 -31.10 -26.77
N GLU A 80 -4.00 -31.42 -25.95
CA GLU A 80 -3.49 -32.78 -25.81
C GLU A 80 -4.52 -33.71 -25.12
N LYS A 81 -5.23 -33.22 -24.10
CA LYS A 81 -6.30 -33.98 -23.42
C LYS A 81 -7.52 -34.24 -24.31
N ASP A 82 -7.85 -33.32 -25.20
CA ASP A 82 -8.93 -33.50 -26.17
C ASP A 82 -8.55 -34.51 -27.27
N VAL A 83 -7.25 -34.72 -27.56
CA VAL A 83 -6.79 -35.75 -28.51
C VAL A 83 -6.67 -37.14 -27.86
N GLU A 84 -6.38 -37.21 -26.55
CA GLU A 84 -6.30 -38.47 -25.80
C GLU A 84 -7.68 -39.06 -25.46
N THR A 85 -8.69 -38.21 -25.19
CA THR A 85 -10.07 -38.66 -24.93
C THR A 85 -10.77 -39.21 -26.18
N VAL A 86 -10.46 -38.70 -27.38
CA VAL A 86 -10.98 -39.23 -28.65
C VAL A 86 -10.34 -40.58 -29.02
N GLN A 87 -9.14 -40.90 -28.55
CA GLN A 87 -8.50 -42.21 -28.79
C GLN A 87 -9.03 -43.33 -27.87
N THR A 88 -9.69 -43.00 -26.74
CA THR A 88 -10.26 -44.01 -25.83
C THR A 88 -11.71 -44.42 -26.13
N GLU A 89 -12.41 -43.74 -27.05
CA GLU A 89 -13.78 -44.12 -27.44
C GLU A 89 -13.88 -44.90 -28.77
N VAL A 90 -12.77 -45.14 -29.47
CA VAL A 90 -12.74 -45.87 -30.76
C VAL A 90 -12.19 -47.30 -30.59
N ILE A 91 -12.73 -48.10 -29.66
CA ILE A 91 -12.61 -49.57 -29.73
C ILE A 91 -13.91 -50.22 -29.22
N LYS A 92 -14.92 -50.32 -30.10
CA LYS A 92 -15.82 -51.49 -30.18
C LYS A 92 -16.70 -51.48 -31.45
N VAL A 93 -16.34 -52.41 -32.33
CA VAL A 93 -17.19 -53.23 -33.25
C VAL A 93 -17.52 -52.70 -34.65
N ASP A 94 -16.69 -53.18 -35.59
CA ASP A 94 -16.95 -53.87 -36.87
C ASP A 94 -17.80 -53.30 -38.03
N LEU A 95 -17.17 -53.46 -39.20
CA LEU A 95 -17.55 -53.32 -40.63
C LEU A 95 -18.78 -54.18 -41.05
N PRO A 96 -19.48 -53.90 -42.19
CA PRO A 96 -18.91 -54.08 -43.54
C PRO A 96 -19.34 -53.09 -44.67
N GLU A 97 -18.58 -53.22 -45.77
CA GLU A 97 -18.45 -52.48 -47.05
C GLU A 97 -19.71 -52.38 -47.98
N PRO A 98 -19.60 -51.97 -49.27
CA PRO A 98 -19.10 -50.71 -49.90
C PRO A 98 -20.16 -50.10 -50.88
N VAL A 99 -19.91 -48.91 -51.47
CA VAL A 99 -19.92 -48.64 -52.94
C VAL A 99 -20.14 -47.14 -53.32
N VAL A 100 -19.43 -46.73 -54.39
CA VAL A 100 -19.65 -45.62 -55.35
C VAL A 100 -19.13 -44.21 -54.99
N ALA A 101 -18.01 -43.83 -55.63
CA ALA A 101 -17.59 -42.46 -55.95
C ALA A 101 -18.17 -42.05 -57.34
N PRO A 102 -17.94 -40.86 -57.94
CA PRO A 102 -17.20 -39.66 -57.51
C PRO A 102 -17.89 -38.31 -57.86
N SER A 103 -17.21 -37.18 -57.63
CA SER A 103 -17.25 -35.86 -58.35
C SER A 103 -17.23 -34.70 -57.36
N SER A 104 -16.64 -33.52 -57.56
CA SER A 104 -15.67 -32.92 -58.50
C SER A 104 -15.59 -31.43 -58.11
N GLU A 105 -14.40 -30.80 -58.25
CA GLU A 105 -14.19 -29.32 -58.30
C GLU A 105 -14.48 -28.55 -56.99
N GLY A 106 -13.80 -27.49 -56.56
CA GLY A 106 -12.93 -26.50 -57.20
C GLY A 106 -13.36 -25.10 -56.69
N GLN A 107 -12.39 -24.20 -56.43
CA GLN A 107 -12.50 -22.72 -56.29
C GLN A 107 -12.75 -22.06 -54.91
N ASP A 108 -11.69 -21.42 -54.39
CA ASP A 108 -11.46 -19.97 -54.19
C ASP A 108 -12.62 -18.98 -53.89
N LYS A 109 -12.38 -18.11 -52.89
CA LYS A 109 -12.72 -16.66 -52.71
C LYS A 109 -13.32 -16.34 -51.34
N GLU A 110 -12.60 -15.61 -50.48
CA GLU A 110 -12.53 -14.13 -50.33
C GLU A 110 -13.65 -13.50 -49.48
N THR A 111 -13.24 -12.48 -48.72
CA THR A 111 -14.01 -11.39 -48.07
C THR A 111 -14.62 -11.63 -46.67
N GLY A 112 -14.16 -10.82 -45.69
CA GLY A 112 -15.02 -10.34 -44.59
C GLY A 112 -16.05 -9.32 -45.14
N PRO A 113 -17.08 -8.90 -44.37
CA PRO A 113 -16.86 -7.86 -43.35
C PRO A 113 -17.87 -7.86 -42.17
N ASP A 114 -17.59 -6.95 -41.23
CA ASP A 114 -18.43 -6.30 -40.19
C ASP A 114 -19.92 -6.68 -40.03
N GLY A 115 -20.34 -6.85 -38.78
CA GLY A 115 -21.76 -6.98 -38.42
C GLY A 115 -22.05 -7.07 -36.92
N VAL A 116 -22.10 -5.89 -36.27
CA VAL A 116 -22.99 -5.44 -35.18
C VAL A 116 -23.81 -6.51 -34.43
N THR A 117 -23.80 -6.50 -33.09
CA THR A 117 -25.02 -6.68 -32.29
C THR A 117 -24.87 -6.08 -30.90
N GLU A 118 -25.83 -5.20 -30.60
CA GLU A 118 -26.10 -4.55 -29.33
C GLU A 118 -26.68 -5.53 -28.29
N GLY A 119 -26.59 -5.13 -27.01
CA GLY A 119 -27.54 -5.49 -25.96
C GLY A 119 -27.35 -6.87 -25.33
N ASP A 120 -27.05 -6.94 -24.04
CA ASP A 120 -28.12 -6.84 -23.04
C ASP A 120 -27.55 -6.80 -21.63
N GLU A 121 -28.25 -6.07 -20.78
CA GLU A 121 -27.96 -5.89 -19.37
C GLU A 121 -28.35 -7.15 -18.58
N LYS A 122 -27.47 -7.63 -17.69
CA LYS A 122 -27.89 -8.33 -16.47
C LYS A 122 -26.98 -7.95 -15.30
N GLU A 123 -27.51 -7.08 -14.44
CA GLU A 123 -27.16 -7.11 -13.02
C GLU A 123 -27.62 -8.46 -12.44
N ALA A 124 -26.72 -9.15 -11.73
CA ALA A 124 -27.03 -9.84 -10.48
C ALA A 124 -25.76 -10.38 -9.80
N ASP A 125 -25.72 -10.15 -8.49
CA ASP A 125 -25.07 -10.92 -7.44
C ASP A 125 -23.59 -10.69 -7.09
N ALA A 126 -23.46 -10.19 -5.85
CA ALA A 126 -22.24 -10.06 -5.09
C ALA A 126 -21.60 -11.42 -4.79
N ALA A 127 -20.41 -11.67 -5.33
CA ALA A 127 -19.50 -12.69 -4.83
C ALA A 127 -18.24 -12.01 -4.30
N ALA A 128 -17.99 -12.17 -3.00
CA ALA A 128 -16.77 -11.72 -2.35
C ALA A 128 -15.53 -12.30 -3.09
N PRO A 129 -14.42 -11.55 -3.21
CA PRO A 129 -13.25 -12.06 -3.91
C PRO A 129 -12.66 -13.27 -3.17
N GLU A 130 -12.59 -14.41 -3.85
CA GLU A 130 -11.94 -15.64 -3.35
C GLU A 130 -10.51 -15.34 -2.89
N ILE A 131 -10.25 -15.59 -1.62
CA ILE A 131 -8.93 -15.45 -1.02
C ILE A 131 -8.07 -16.61 -1.51
N HIS A 132 -6.97 -16.28 -2.21
CA HIS A 132 -6.03 -17.25 -2.77
C HIS A 132 -5.58 -18.29 -1.72
N PRO A 133 -5.46 -19.59 -2.06
CA PRO A 133 -5.18 -20.67 -1.11
C PRO A 133 -3.89 -20.48 -0.28
N ASP A 134 -2.87 -19.84 -0.86
CA ASP A 134 -1.62 -19.51 -0.16
C ASP A 134 -1.80 -18.48 0.97
N ARG A 135 -2.83 -17.62 0.89
CA ARG A 135 -3.14 -16.66 1.95
C ARG A 135 -3.87 -17.34 3.12
N ILE A 136 -4.67 -18.38 2.85
CA ILE A 136 -5.32 -19.21 3.89
C ILE A 136 -4.25 -19.93 4.73
N ARG A 137 -3.22 -20.51 4.08
CA ARG A 137 -2.08 -21.14 4.79
C ARG A 137 -1.31 -20.19 5.71
N MET A 138 -1.23 -18.89 5.40
CA MET A 138 -0.59 -17.90 6.26
C MET A 138 -1.47 -17.45 7.44
N LEU A 139 -2.79 -17.59 7.33
CA LEU A 139 -3.74 -17.29 8.39
C LEU A 139 -3.85 -18.46 9.38
N ASP A 140 -3.82 -19.70 8.90
CA ASP A 140 -3.80 -20.90 9.77
C ASP A 140 -2.46 -21.06 10.50
N ALA A 141 -1.33 -20.75 9.87
CA ALA A 141 -0.01 -20.91 10.50
C ALA A 141 0.30 -19.91 11.64
N ASN A 142 -0.60 -18.96 11.93
CA ASN A 142 -0.47 -18.02 13.05
C ASN A 142 -1.64 -18.14 14.05
N GLY A 143 -2.46 -19.19 13.95
CA GLY A 143 -3.71 -19.35 14.71
C GLY A 143 -3.63 -20.23 15.96
N ASP A 144 -2.53 -20.95 16.18
CA ASP A 144 -2.50 -22.05 17.16
C ASP A 144 -1.18 -22.03 17.93
N GLY A 145 -1.01 -20.95 18.70
CA GLY A 145 -0.09 -20.89 19.84
C GLY A 145 -0.85 -21.12 21.14
N GLU A 146 -1.48 -22.29 21.28
CA GLU A 146 -1.88 -22.82 22.59
C GLU A 146 -0.63 -23.35 23.29
N ASP A 147 0.07 -22.49 24.03
CA ASP A 147 1.07 -22.91 25.02
C ASP A 147 0.76 -22.21 26.35
N ASP A 148 -0.17 -22.79 27.12
CA ASP A 148 -0.18 -22.66 28.60
C ASP A 148 -1.02 -23.78 29.27
N TYR A 149 -0.93 -25.00 28.73
CA TYR A 149 -1.47 -26.20 29.40
C TYR A 149 -0.42 -26.80 30.32
N ASP A 150 -0.17 -26.17 31.47
CA ASP A 150 0.51 -26.83 32.61
C ASP A 150 0.13 -26.24 33.98
N ASP A 151 -1.10 -25.71 34.14
CA ASP A 151 -1.74 -25.59 35.47
C ASP A 151 -3.14 -26.22 35.45
N VAL A 152 -3.18 -27.50 35.07
CA VAL A 152 -4.42 -28.27 34.87
C VAL A 152 -5.18 -28.52 36.18
N ASN A 153 -4.67 -28.09 37.36
CA ASN A 153 -5.41 -28.24 38.62
C ASN A 153 -5.26 -27.09 39.63
N GLY A 154 -4.58 -25.98 39.30
CA GLY A 154 -4.49 -24.79 40.17
C GLY A 154 -3.88 -25.05 41.56
N PHE A 155 -3.28 -26.22 41.79
CA PHE A 155 -2.84 -26.69 43.10
C PHE A 155 -1.73 -25.81 43.67
N GLN A 156 -0.84 -25.32 42.81
CA GLN A 156 0.24 -24.41 43.19
C GLN A 156 -0.29 -23.01 43.55
N ALA A 157 -1.32 -22.53 42.85
CA ALA A 157 -1.99 -21.27 43.16
C ALA A 157 -2.77 -21.35 44.50
N GLU A 158 -3.34 -22.52 44.81
CA GLU A 158 -4.07 -22.77 46.05
C GLU A 158 -3.14 -22.90 47.27
N GLN A 159 -1.99 -23.56 47.11
CA GLN A 159 -0.92 -23.62 48.12
C GLN A 159 -0.44 -22.22 48.51
N LYS A 160 -0.15 -21.36 47.52
CA LYS A 160 0.28 -19.96 47.76
C LYS A 160 -0.79 -19.13 48.47
N ARG A 161 -2.07 -19.27 48.08
CA ARG A 161 -3.19 -18.61 48.77
C ARG A 161 -3.36 -19.07 50.21
N ARG A 162 -3.16 -20.36 50.49
CA ARG A 162 -3.27 -20.94 51.83
C ARG A 162 -2.14 -20.46 52.75
N GLU A 163 -0.90 -20.39 52.26
CA GLU A 163 0.24 -19.83 52.98
C GLU A 163 0.05 -18.33 53.27
N GLU A 164 -0.44 -17.57 52.28
CA GLU A 164 -0.73 -16.14 52.44
C GLU A 164 -1.83 -15.90 53.48
N GLN A 165 -2.89 -16.73 53.50
CA GLN A 165 -3.92 -16.68 54.52
C GLN A 165 -3.41 -17.03 55.93
N GLN A 166 -2.49 -18.00 56.04
CA GLN A 166 -1.86 -18.34 57.32
C GLN A 166 -0.97 -17.22 57.83
N ARG A 167 -0.13 -16.63 56.97
CA ARG A 167 0.66 -15.45 57.29
C ARG A 167 -0.21 -14.29 57.74
N LYS A 168 -1.30 -14.03 57.03
CA LYS A 168 -2.25 -12.96 57.36
C LYS A 168 -3.00 -13.19 58.68
N ARG A 169 -3.33 -14.45 59.02
CA ARG A 169 -3.88 -14.81 60.35
C ARG A 169 -2.82 -14.66 61.44
N TYR A 170 -1.58 -15.02 61.19
CA TYR A 170 -0.48 -14.90 62.15
C TYR A 170 -0.13 -13.43 62.41
N GLU A 171 -0.09 -12.59 61.37
CA GLU A 171 0.06 -11.13 61.46
C GLU A 171 -1.14 -10.47 62.14
N ALA A 172 -2.37 -10.86 61.81
CA ALA A 172 -3.57 -10.32 62.46
C ALA A 172 -3.66 -10.70 63.95
N ARG A 173 -3.20 -11.91 64.32
CA ARG A 173 -3.15 -12.35 65.73
C ARG A 173 -2.03 -11.66 66.49
N ARG A 174 -0.87 -11.44 65.85
CA ARG A 174 0.26 -10.66 66.40
C ARG A 174 -0.11 -9.18 66.56
N ALA A 175 -0.95 -8.64 65.69
CA ALA A 175 -1.43 -7.26 65.74
C ALA A 175 -2.69 -7.07 66.63
N GLY A 176 -3.32 -8.15 67.12
CA GLY A 176 -4.63 -8.13 67.76
C GLY A 176 -4.67 -8.42 69.26
N SER A 177 -3.54 -8.67 69.93
CA SER A 177 -3.49 -8.87 71.39
C SER A 177 -3.21 -7.57 72.16
N GLY A 178 -3.89 -6.50 71.79
CA GLY A 178 -3.84 -5.23 72.50
C GLY A 178 -4.98 -4.33 72.06
N ALA A 179 -5.71 -3.80 73.04
CA ALA A 179 -6.69 -2.72 72.94
C ALA A 179 -8.14 -3.09 72.57
N THR A 180 -8.92 -3.40 73.61
CA THR A 180 -10.17 -2.69 73.91
C THR A 180 -9.99 -1.17 73.72
N GLY A 181 -10.81 -0.51 72.90
CA GLY A 181 -10.81 0.95 72.82
C GLY A 181 -11.50 1.56 71.58
N VAL A 182 -12.58 2.30 71.84
CA VAL A 182 -13.31 3.24 70.98
C VAL A 182 -12.38 4.07 70.08
N ASN A 183 -12.67 4.19 68.77
CA ASN A 183 -12.07 5.21 67.89
C ASN A 183 -13.01 5.52 66.70
N ALA A 184 -13.54 6.75 66.69
CA ALA A 184 -14.44 7.29 65.67
C ALA A 184 -13.69 8.00 64.51
N ASP A 185 -12.37 7.81 64.37
CA ASP A 185 -11.52 8.54 63.42
C ASP A 185 -10.95 7.65 62.29
N LYS A 186 -11.63 6.57 61.90
CA LYS A 186 -11.21 5.74 60.74
C LYS A 186 -12.02 6.13 59.50
N PRO A 187 -11.38 6.58 58.40
CA PRO A 187 -12.09 6.93 57.17
C PRO A 187 -12.88 5.71 56.68
N PRO A 188 -14.08 5.93 56.09
CA PRO A 188 -14.94 4.83 55.64
C PRO A 188 -14.13 3.90 54.74
N ARG A 189 -14.09 2.61 55.10
CA ARG A 189 -13.42 1.58 54.31
C ARG A 189 -13.98 1.62 52.89
N GLU A 190 -13.21 2.15 51.95
CA GLU A 190 -13.55 2.19 50.54
C GLU A 190 -13.92 0.77 50.09
N ARG A 191 -15.19 0.61 49.69
CA ARG A 191 -15.68 -0.65 49.14
C ARG A 191 -14.87 -0.93 47.88
N LYS A 192 -14.06 -1.98 47.92
CA LYS A 192 -13.23 -2.40 46.78
C LYS A 192 -14.10 -2.51 45.53
N ALA A 193 -13.71 -1.82 44.47
CA ALA A 193 -14.39 -1.88 43.19
C ALA A 193 -14.52 -3.34 42.73
N ARG A 194 -15.70 -3.69 42.21
CA ARG A 194 -15.94 -5.03 41.66
C ARG A 194 -15.03 -5.20 40.44
N LYS A 195 -14.48 -6.41 40.29
CA LYS A 195 -13.71 -6.76 39.10
C LYS A 195 -14.67 -6.72 37.90
N PRO A 196 -14.26 -6.13 36.76
CA PRO A 196 -15.09 -6.14 35.56
C PRO A 196 -15.40 -7.59 35.17
N GLY A 197 -16.64 -7.83 34.76
CA GLY A 197 -17.12 -9.10 34.24
C GLY A 197 -16.33 -9.54 32.99
N TYR A 198 -16.46 -10.82 32.63
CA TYR A 198 -15.68 -11.44 31.55
C TYR A 198 -15.76 -10.67 30.22
N PHE A 199 -16.97 -10.29 29.80
CA PHE A 199 -17.20 -9.53 28.55
C PHE A 199 -17.15 -8.00 28.72
N GLU A 200 -17.12 -7.49 29.96
CA GLU A 200 -17.08 -6.05 30.20
C GLU A 200 -15.74 -5.45 29.76
N LYS A 201 -14.67 -6.24 29.80
CA LYS A 201 -13.36 -5.85 29.27
C LYS A 201 -13.39 -5.73 27.75
N ASP A 202 -13.94 -6.73 27.08
CA ASP A 202 -14.02 -6.76 25.61
C ASP A 202 -14.91 -5.65 25.07
N LEU A 203 -16.04 -5.38 25.73
CA LEU A 203 -16.92 -4.25 25.40
C LEU A 203 -16.21 -2.91 25.63
N ALA A 204 -15.50 -2.75 26.74
CA ALA A 204 -14.75 -1.52 27.02
C ALA A 204 -13.62 -1.29 26.00
N GLU A 205 -12.97 -2.36 25.52
CA GLU A 205 -11.95 -2.27 24.47
C GLU A 205 -12.56 -1.94 23.10
N ALA A 206 -13.70 -2.54 22.76
CA ALA A 206 -14.45 -2.21 21.55
C ALA A 206 -14.90 -0.74 21.55
N GLU A 207 -15.37 -0.23 22.68
CA GLU A 207 -15.76 1.18 22.86
C GLU A 207 -14.56 2.11 22.75
N LYS A 208 -13.42 1.78 23.37
CA LYS A 208 -12.18 2.56 23.24
C LYS A 208 -11.71 2.64 21.78
N LYS A 209 -11.75 1.52 21.06
CA LYS A 209 -11.37 1.46 19.65
C LYS A 209 -12.32 2.27 18.76
N ARG A 210 -13.62 2.23 19.04
CA ARG A 210 -14.63 3.08 18.36
C ARG A 210 -14.42 4.56 18.67
N ALA A 211 -14.14 4.90 19.93
CA ALA A 211 -13.87 6.27 20.35
C ALA A 211 -12.57 6.83 19.74
N GLU A 212 -11.51 6.03 19.65
CA GLU A 212 -10.26 6.43 18.98
C GLU A 212 -10.48 6.64 17.48
N ALA A 213 -11.22 5.73 16.82
CA ALA A 213 -11.55 5.87 15.41
C ALA A 213 -12.39 7.12 15.15
N GLU A 214 -13.36 7.40 16.01
CA GLU A 214 -14.18 8.61 15.92
C GLU A 214 -13.37 9.88 16.22
N ALA A 215 -12.44 9.84 17.16
CA ALA A 215 -11.52 10.94 17.43
C ALA A 215 -10.63 11.22 16.21
N ARG A 216 -10.06 10.18 15.59
CA ARG A 216 -9.27 10.29 14.35
C ARG A 216 -10.10 10.86 13.19
N GLN A 217 -11.38 10.47 13.09
CA GLN A 217 -12.30 11.02 12.09
C GLN A 217 -12.65 12.49 12.38
N LYS A 218 -12.89 12.87 13.64
CA LYS A 218 -13.17 14.25 14.03
C LYS A 218 -11.97 15.16 13.79
N GLU A 219 -10.76 14.68 14.06
CA GLU A 219 -9.53 15.41 13.74
C GLU A 219 -9.37 15.59 12.23
N TRP A 220 -9.60 14.53 11.45
CA TRP A 220 -9.60 14.63 10.00
C TRP A 220 -10.64 15.63 9.51
N GLU A 221 -11.88 15.56 10.02
CA GLU A 221 -12.96 16.47 9.65
C GLU A 221 -12.64 17.92 10.02
N ARG A 222 -12.04 18.16 11.19
CA ARG A 222 -11.56 19.50 11.58
C ARG A 222 -10.50 20.01 10.60
N GLN A 223 -9.51 19.18 10.26
CA GLN A 223 -8.47 19.52 9.30
C GLN A 223 -9.04 19.78 7.90
N GLN A 224 -10.02 18.98 7.45
CA GLN A 224 -10.68 19.21 6.17
C GLN A 224 -11.51 20.49 6.18
N ARG A 225 -12.27 20.76 7.25
CA ARG A 225 -13.03 22.01 7.39
C ARG A 225 -12.11 23.23 7.39
N GLU A 226 -10.95 23.17 8.02
CA GLU A 226 -9.95 24.24 7.97
C GLU A 226 -9.36 24.41 6.57
N ARG A 227 -8.97 23.31 5.92
CA ARG A 227 -8.50 23.32 4.53
C ARG A 227 -9.54 23.88 3.58
N GLU A 228 -10.79 23.46 3.69
CA GLU A 228 -11.90 23.96 2.90
C GLU A 228 -12.16 25.44 3.12
N LYS A 229 -12.12 25.91 4.37
CA LYS A 229 -12.25 27.35 4.68
C LYS A 229 -11.11 28.14 4.02
N ALA A 230 -9.87 27.65 4.10
CA ALA A 230 -8.72 28.29 3.46
C ALA A 230 -8.81 28.29 1.93
N ILE A 231 -9.28 27.19 1.31
CA ILE A 231 -9.52 27.10 -0.14
C ILE A 231 -10.61 28.09 -0.55
N LYS A 232 -11.75 28.12 0.16
CA LYS A 232 -12.86 29.04 -0.12
C LYS A 232 -12.42 30.51 0.03
N GLU A 233 -11.62 30.85 1.04
CA GLU A 233 -11.04 32.19 1.19
C GLU A 233 -10.13 32.54 0.00
N ARG A 234 -9.23 31.61 -0.37
CA ARG A 234 -8.33 31.77 -1.52
C ARG A 234 -9.09 31.95 -2.83
N GLU A 235 -10.16 31.18 -3.04
CA GLU A 235 -11.02 31.29 -4.20
C GLU A 235 -11.80 32.60 -4.23
N ARG A 236 -12.30 33.08 -3.09
CA ARG A 236 -12.91 34.40 -2.96
C ARG A 236 -11.91 35.49 -3.35
N HIS A 237 -10.70 35.46 -2.78
CA HIS A 237 -9.65 36.42 -3.11
C HIS A 237 -9.27 36.35 -4.59
N ARG A 238 -9.11 35.13 -5.13
CA ARG A 238 -8.82 34.92 -6.56
C ARG A 238 -9.92 35.49 -7.45
N ARG A 239 -11.19 35.28 -7.10
CA ARG A 239 -12.35 35.79 -7.85
C ARG A 239 -12.41 37.32 -7.81
N ILE A 240 -12.15 37.94 -6.66
CA ILE A 240 -12.12 39.41 -6.52
C ILE A 240 -10.98 40.01 -7.35
N LEU A 241 -9.77 39.46 -7.25
CA LEU A 241 -8.61 39.90 -8.04
C LEU A 241 -8.81 39.70 -9.54
N ALA A 242 -9.41 38.57 -9.95
CA ALA A 242 -9.78 38.35 -11.36
C ALA A 242 -10.81 39.39 -11.84
N LYS A 243 -11.81 39.73 -11.02
CA LYS A 243 -12.81 40.76 -11.35
C LYS A 243 -12.23 42.17 -11.38
N ALA A 244 -11.14 42.41 -10.66
CA ALA A 244 -10.38 43.66 -10.69
C ALA A 244 -9.42 43.77 -11.87
N ARG A 245 -8.87 42.64 -12.34
CA ARG A 245 -8.03 42.52 -13.54
C ARG A 245 -8.90 42.43 -14.79
N GLY A 246 -9.38 43.57 -15.27
CA GLY A 246 -10.23 43.62 -16.47
C GLY A 246 -10.66 45.02 -16.90
N GLY A 247 -9.83 46.03 -16.65
CA GLY A 247 -9.99 47.33 -17.31
C GLY A 247 -9.60 47.26 -18.78
N PRO A 248 -10.15 48.14 -19.65
CA PRO A 248 -9.72 48.27 -21.04
C PRO A 248 -8.19 48.38 -21.21
N ASP A 249 -7.53 49.04 -20.26
CA ASP A 249 -6.06 49.21 -20.24
C ASP A 249 -5.30 48.03 -19.60
N GLY A 250 -5.97 46.94 -19.20
CA GLY A 250 -5.38 45.86 -18.41
C GLY A 250 -4.97 46.24 -16.98
N LYS A 251 -5.11 47.52 -16.60
CA LYS A 251 -4.86 48.03 -15.25
C LYS A 251 -5.88 47.48 -14.26
N ARG A 252 -5.41 47.18 -13.05
CA ARG A 252 -6.22 46.71 -11.93
C ARG A 252 -7.11 47.84 -11.42
N LYS A 253 -8.40 47.56 -11.22
CA LYS A 253 -9.36 48.55 -10.69
C LYS A 253 -9.32 48.55 -9.15
N LEU A 254 -8.70 49.58 -8.56
CA LEU A 254 -8.52 49.72 -7.10
C LEU A 254 -9.83 49.55 -6.32
N GLY A 255 -10.94 50.08 -6.83
CA GLY A 255 -12.25 49.94 -6.17
C GLY A 255 -12.69 48.48 -5.95
N LYS A 256 -12.29 47.54 -6.82
CA LYS A 256 -12.60 46.12 -6.68
C LYS A 256 -11.56 45.35 -5.85
N GLU A 257 -10.30 45.81 -5.84
CA GLU A 257 -9.24 45.23 -5.01
C GLU A 257 -9.29 45.70 -3.56
N SER A 258 -9.97 46.83 -3.32
CA SER A 258 -10.17 47.42 -1.99
C SER A 258 -10.62 46.40 -0.96
N ILE A 259 -11.53 45.48 -1.30
CA ILE A 259 -12.04 44.44 -0.39
C ILE A 259 -10.90 43.52 0.11
N VAL A 260 -10.05 43.02 -0.80
CA VAL A 260 -8.92 42.16 -0.42
C VAL A 260 -7.85 42.93 0.34
N LEU A 261 -7.63 44.20 -0.03
CA LEU A 261 -6.71 45.09 0.67
C LEU A 261 -7.19 45.40 2.09
N LEU A 262 -8.49 45.64 2.28
CA LEU A 262 -9.10 45.89 3.58
C LEU A 262 -9.03 44.65 4.48
N ASP A 263 -9.33 43.45 3.96
CA ASP A 263 -9.16 42.20 4.71
C ASP A 263 -7.70 41.97 5.14
N ARG A 264 -6.74 42.36 4.28
CA ARG A 264 -5.31 42.27 4.61
C ARG A 264 -4.88 43.28 5.68
N VAL A 265 -5.35 44.53 5.59
CA VAL A 265 -5.10 45.57 6.60
C VAL A 265 -5.73 45.18 7.94
N LYS A 266 -6.97 44.68 7.93
CA LYS A 266 -7.67 44.21 9.14
C LYS A 266 -6.89 43.10 9.86
N LYS A 267 -6.26 42.19 9.12
CA LYS A 267 -5.43 41.11 9.67
C LYS A 267 -4.06 41.56 10.18
N LEU A 268 -3.61 42.75 9.81
CA LEU A 268 -2.36 43.36 10.28
C LEU A 268 -2.59 44.30 11.47
N VAL A 269 -3.78 44.92 11.55
CA VAL A 269 -4.13 45.92 12.57
C VAL A 269 -4.93 45.31 13.73
N GLY A 270 -5.64 44.20 13.52
CA GLY A 270 -6.35 43.45 14.55
C GLY A 270 -5.74 42.09 14.80
#